data_AF-A0A4U0WPI2-F1
#
_entry.id   AF-A0A4U0WPI2-F1
#
_cell.length_a   1.000
_cell.length_b   1.000
_cell.length_c   1.000
_cell.angle_alpha   90.00
_cell.angle_beta   90.00
_cell.angle_gamma   90.00
#
_symmetry.space_group_name_H-M   'P 1'
#
loop_
_entity.id
_entity.type
_entity.pdbx_description
1 polymer ?
#
loop_
_entity_poly.entity_id
_entity_poly.type
_entity_poly.pdbx_seq_one_letter_code
_entity_poly.pdbx_strand_id
1 'polypeptide(L)'
;MMGGSSTNVDGVGALNYQRALDIARNTEGDLDPNVREYLERALTEIWSRVQQHPDSYILSKDEFAVFNFYIRRFEGHPESEAAIASWTS
;
A
#
# COMPACT_ATOMS: atom_id res chain seq x y z
N MET A 1 12.54 18.13 9.69
CA MET A 1 11.75 16.87 9.55
C MET A 1 10.33 17.26 9.24
N MET A 2 9.90 17.25 7.97
CA MET A 2 8.49 17.45 7.60
C MET A 2 8.28 16.99 6.16
N GLY A 3 7.25 16.17 5.92
CA GLY A 3 6.90 15.71 4.58
C GLY A 3 5.95 14.53 4.58
N GLY A 4 4.94 14.52 5.45
CA GLY A 4 3.83 13.56 5.39
C GLY A 4 2.72 14.15 4.53
N SER A 5 2.67 13.78 3.25
CA SER A 5 1.59 14.16 2.33
C SER A 5 0.26 13.65 2.87
N SER A 6 -0.51 14.54 3.47
CA SER A 6 -1.83 14.26 4.03
C SER A 6 -2.87 14.52 2.94
N THR A 7 -3.20 13.49 2.16
CA THR A 7 -4.37 13.54 1.28
C THR A 7 -5.62 13.45 2.16
N ASN A 8 -6.28 14.60 2.34
CA ASN A 8 -7.52 14.69 3.07
C ASN A 8 -8.64 14.09 2.21
N VAL A 9 -9.18 12.96 2.65
CA VAL A 9 -10.42 12.38 2.15
C VAL A 9 -11.59 12.93 2.98
N ASP A 10 -12.57 13.50 2.29
CA ASP A 10 -13.74 14.19 2.85
C ASP A 10 -14.33 13.51 4.09
N GLY A 11 -14.19 14.18 5.24
CA GLY A 11 -14.88 13.87 6.50
C GLY A 11 -14.21 12.83 7.42
N VAL A 12 -13.19 12.11 6.96
CA VAL A 12 -12.51 11.06 7.71
C VAL A 12 -11.04 11.46 7.81
N GLY A 13 -10.65 12.17 8.88
CA GLY A 13 -9.33 12.83 9.00
C GLY A 13 -8.12 12.05 8.45
N ALA A 14 -7.12 12.77 7.94
CA ALA A 14 -5.93 12.29 7.20
C ALA A 14 -5.70 10.76 7.21
N LEU A 15 -5.81 10.13 6.04
CA LEU A 15 -5.48 8.71 5.88
C LEU A 15 -4.03 8.47 6.29
N ASN A 16 -3.84 7.43 7.11
CA ASN A 16 -2.55 6.85 7.44
C ASN A 16 -2.60 5.35 7.13
N TYR A 17 -1.44 4.67 7.12
CA TYR A 17 -1.35 3.25 6.79
C TYR A 17 -2.31 2.38 7.60
N GLN A 18 -2.37 2.59 8.91
CA GLN A 18 -3.21 1.79 9.80
C GLN A 18 -4.69 1.95 9.47
N ARG A 19 -5.15 3.20 9.28
CA ARG A 19 -6.55 3.50 8.97
C ARG A 19 -6.93 3.01 7.58
N ALA A 20 -6.07 3.20 6.59
CA ALA A 20 -6.32 2.73 5.24
C ALA A 20 -6.41 1.19 5.18
N LEU A 21 -5.53 0.49 5.89
CA LEU A 21 -5.57 -0.96 6.01
C LEU A 21 -6.78 -1.47 6.79
N ASP A 22 -7.18 -0.77 7.85
CA ASP A 22 -8.38 -1.10 8.62
C ASP A 22 -9.63 -0.97 7.73
N ILE A 23 -9.80 0.16 7.05
CA ILE A 23 -10.91 0.34 6.10
C ILE A 23 -10.88 -0.78 5.05
N ALA A 24 -9.72 -1.02 4.43
CA ALA A 24 -9.62 -1.99 3.35
C ALA A 24 -9.88 -3.44 3.77
N ARG A 25 -9.58 -3.81 5.03
CA ARG A 25 -9.86 -5.15 5.56
C ARG A 25 -11.31 -5.33 5.99
N ASN A 26 -11.97 -4.25 6.39
CA ASN A 26 -13.37 -4.27 6.80
C ASN A 26 -14.34 -3.98 5.63
N THR A 27 -13.85 -3.59 4.45
CA THR A 27 -14.67 -3.44 3.25
C THR A 27 -15.05 -4.81 2.69
N GLU A 28 -16.35 -5.08 2.65
CA GLU A 28 -16.93 -6.19 1.89
C GLU A 28 -17.25 -5.69 0.47
N GLY A 29 -16.60 -6.25 -0.56
CA GLY A 29 -16.79 -5.85 -1.96
C GLY A 29 -15.71 -4.89 -2.47
N ASP A 30 -16.10 -3.94 -3.33
CA ASP A 30 -15.18 -2.99 -3.94
C ASP A 30 -14.63 -1.97 -2.93
N LEU A 31 -13.30 -1.85 -2.90
CA LEU A 31 -12.61 -0.89 -2.04
C LEU A 31 -12.83 0.55 -2.51
N ASP A 32 -13.07 1.46 -1.55
CA ASP A 32 -13.15 2.90 -1.80
C ASP A 32 -11.95 3.36 -2.66
N PRO A 33 -12.19 4.05 -3.79
CA PRO A 33 -11.14 4.48 -4.70
C PRO A 33 -10.03 5.28 -4.03
N ASN A 34 -10.34 6.12 -3.04
CA ASN A 34 -9.35 6.93 -2.35
C ASN A 34 -8.45 6.09 -1.43
N VAL A 35 -9.04 5.09 -0.75
CA VAL A 35 -8.29 4.17 0.12
C VAL A 35 -7.36 3.30 -0.73
N ARG A 36 -7.86 2.82 -1.88
CA ARG A 36 -7.06 2.10 -2.87
C ARG A 36 -5.92 2.94 -3.40
N GLU A 37 -6.19 4.16 -3.89
CA GLU A 37 -5.15 5.05 -4.42
C GLU A 37 -4.08 5.33 -3.36
N TYR A 38 -4.50 5.60 -2.12
CA TYR A 38 -3.58 5.82 -1.01
C TYR A 38 -2.65 4.62 -0.76
N LEU A 39 -3.20 3.41 -0.70
CA LEU A 39 -2.41 2.19 -0.46
C LEU A 39 -1.48 1.86 -1.64
N GLU A 40 -1.90 2.11 -2.88
CA GLU A 40 -1.08 1.88 -4.08
C GLU A 40 0.09 2.86 -4.17
N ARG A 41 -0.16 4.13 -3.83
CA ARG A 41 0.90 5.16 -3.73
C ARG A 41 1.88 4.82 -2.63
N ALA A 42 1.38 4.43 -1.45
CA ALA A 42 2.21 3.99 -0.34
C ALA A 42 3.11 2.81 -0.74
N LEU A 43 2.55 1.78 -1.39
CA LEU A 43 3.32 0.64 -1.87
C LEU A 43 4.45 1.07 -2.82
N THR A 44 4.13 1.93 -3.79
CA THR A 44 5.10 2.45 -4.77
C THR A 44 6.22 3.23 -4.09
N GLU A 45 5.89 4.11 -3.13
CA GLU A 45 6.88 4.88 -2.39
C GLU A 45 7.80 3.99 -1.55
N ILE A 46 7.23 3.01 -0.84
CA ILE A 46 8.03 2.10 -0.02
C ILE A 46 8.96 1.26 -0.90
N TRP A 47 8.45 0.75 -2.01
CA TRP A 47 9.25 -0.05 -2.94
C TRP A 47 10.38 0.78 -3.60
N SER A 48 10.13 2.05 -3.89
CA SER A 48 11.19 2.97 -4.33
C SER A 48 12.32 3.11 -3.30
N ARG A 49 11.98 3.19 -2.00
CA ARG A 49 12.98 3.27 -0.92
C ARG A 49 13.77 1.97 -0.77
N VAL A 50 13.10 0.82 -0.89
CA VAL A 50 13.75 -0.50 -0.91
C VAL A 50 14.77 -0.56 -2.05
N GLN A 51 14.41 -0.13 -3.26
CA GLN A 51 15.34 -0.13 -4.40
C GLN A 51 16.50 0.84 -4.26
N GLN A 52 16.28 2.01 -3.64
CA GLN A 52 17.34 3.00 -3.40
C GLN A 52 18.36 2.52 -2.36
N HIS A 53 17.91 1.69 -1.40
CA HIS A 53 18.71 1.25 -0.26
C HIS A 53 18.50 -0.24 0.05
N PRO A 54 18.80 -1.16 -0.89
CA PRO A 54 18.43 -2.57 -0.77
C PRO A 54 19.03 -3.27 0.46
N ASP A 55 20.25 -2.90 0.84
CA ASP A 55 20.96 -3.55 1.96
C ASP A 55 20.75 -2.86 3.32
N SER A 56 20.06 -1.71 3.36
CA SER A 56 19.93 -0.91 4.59
C SER A 56 18.53 -0.43 4.91
N TYR A 57 17.60 -0.49 3.96
CA TYR A 57 16.22 -0.12 4.22
C TYR A 57 15.51 -1.22 5.01
N ILE A 58 15.09 -0.89 6.23
CA ILE A 58 14.30 -1.77 7.08
C ILE A 58 12.88 -1.24 7.14
N LEU A 59 11.93 -2.05 6.69
CA LEU A 59 10.51 -1.74 6.73
C LEU A 59 10.03 -1.56 8.17
N SER A 60 9.30 -0.48 8.42
CA SER A 60 8.53 -0.34 9.65
C SER A 60 7.38 -1.34 9.69
N LYS A 61 6.82 -1.57 10.89
CA LYS A 61 5.68 -2.47 11.09
C LYS A 61 4.48 -2.12 10.20
N ASP A 62 4.21 -0.82 10.04
CA ASP A 62 3.07 -0.36 9.25
C ASP A 62 3.32 -0.51 7.74
N GLU A 63 4.54 -0.23 7.26
CA GLU A 63 4.91 -0.45 5.86
C GLU A 63 4.89 -1.93 5.50
N PHE A 64 5.37 -2.79 6.40
CA PHE A 64 5.29 -4.24 6.23
C PHE A 64 3.83 -4.72 6.16
N ALA A 65 2.92 -4.09 6.92
CA ALA A 65 1.50 -4.41 6.85
C ALA A 65 0.88 -4.01 5.50
N VAL A 66 1.36 -2.94 4.86
CA VAL A 66 0.96 -2.56 3.49
C VAL A 66 1.41 -3.61 2.48
N PHE A 67 2.67 -4.05 2.52
CA PHE A 67 3.14 -5.14 1.64
C PHE A 67 2.34 -6.42 1.80
N ASN A 68 2.12 -6.85 3.04
CA ASN A 68 1.35 -8.06 3.32
C ASN A 68 -0.10 -7.96 2.85
N PHE A 69 -0.69 -6.77 2.88
CA PHE A 69 -2.04 -6.58 2.36
C PHE A 69 -2.11 -6.91 0.86
N TYR A 70 -1.15 -6.44 0.06
CA TYR A 70 -1.10 -6.73 -1.38
C TYR A 70 -0.72 -8.17 -1.67
N ILE A 71 0.26 -8.77 -0.98
CA ILE A 71 0.61 -10.19 -1.16
C ILE A 71 -0.62 -11.08 -0.95
N ARG A 72 -1.33 -10.91 0.16
CA ARG A 72 -2.53 -11.71 0.47
C ARG A 72 -3.69 -11.46 -0.51
N ARG A 73 -3.78 -10.24 -1.07
CA ARG A 73 -4.75 -9.90 -2.12
C ARG A 73 -4.47 -10.66 -3.43
N PHE A 74 -3.20 -10.90 -3.73
CA PHE A 74 -2.75 -11.60 -4.94
C PHE A 74 -2.67 -13.13 -4.77
N GLU A 75 -2.51 -13.66 -3.55
CA GLU A 75 -2.52 -15.10 -3.22
C GLU A 75 -3.83 -15.85 -3.57
N GLY A 76 -4.87 -15.14 -4.02
CA GLY A 76 -6.18 -15.71 -4.39
C GLY A 76 -6.62 -15.50 -5.84
N HIS A 77 -5.81 -14.88 -6.71
CA HIS A 77 -6.16 -14.64 -8.11
C HIS A 77 -5.02 -15.09 -9.05
N PRO A 78 -5.22 -16.15 -9.87
CA PRO A 78 -4.18 -16.66 -10.78
C PRO A 78 -3.73 -15.67 -11.87
N GLU A 79 -4.48 -14.57 -12.09
CA GLU A 79 -4.08 -13.50 -13.03
C GLU A 79 -3.08 -12.49 -12.43
N SER A 80 -2.81 -12.56 -11.12
CA SER A 80 -1.99 -11.60 -10.40
C SER A 80 -0.48 -11.76 -10.65
N GLU A 81 -0.05 -12.96 -11.03
CA GLU A 81 1.35 -13.23 -11.40
C GLU A 81 1.79 -12.42 -12.62
N ALA A 82 0.86 -12.11 -13.54
CA ALA A 82 1.17 -11.33 -14.74
C ALA A 82 1.43 -9.84 -14.44
N ALA A 83 0.76 -9.27 -13.44
CA ALA A 83 0.96 -7.86 -13.06
C ALA A 83 2.30 -7.66 -12.32
N ILE A 84 2.72 -8.64 -11.51
CA ILE A 84 4.04 -8.62 -10.86
C ILE A 84 5.15 -8.74 -11.91
N ALA A 85 4.98 -9.57 -12.95
CA ALA A 85 5.95 -9.71 -14.04
C ALA A 85 6.12 -8.41 -14.87
N SER A 86 5.10 -7.55 -14.95
CA SER A 86 5.20 -6.26 -15.63
C SER A 86 6.04 -5.22 -14.89
N TRP A 87 6.21 -5.35 -13.56
CA TRP A 87 7.00 -4.42 -12.76
C TRP A 87 8.52 -4.68 -12.86
N THR A 88 8.91 -5.78 -13.50
CA THR A 88 10.32 -6.20 -13.65
C THR A 88 10.81 -6.19 -15.11
N SER A 89 10.03 -5.62 -16.04
CA SER A 89 10.38 -5.54 -17.48
C SER A 89 10.75 -4.13 -17.93
#